data_AF-A0A3Q2XTP1-F1
#
_entry.id   AF-A0A3Q2XTP1-F1
#
_cell.length_a   1.000
_cell.length_b   1.000
_cell.length_c   1.000
_cell.angle_alpha   90.00
_cell.angle_beta   90.00
_cell.angle_gamma   90.00
#
_symmetry.space_group_name_H-M   'P 1'
#
loop_
_entity.id
_entity.type
_entity.pdbx_description
1 polymer ?
#
loop_
_entity_poly.entity_id
_entity_poly.type
_entity_poly.pdbx_seq_one_letter_code
_entity_poly.pdbx_strand_id
1 'polypeptide(L)' 'LEADDDVLVERLLERGKESGRTDDQDENKIRNRFEEYNQKTAPLRAFYATQGKFHSVNGIGDIDEITKRMSKVIDSL' A
#
# COMPACT_ATOMS: atom_id res chain seq x y z
N LEU A 1 -1.43 -2.80 4.14
CA LEU A 1 -0.72 -1.68 4.80
C LEU A 1 -1.43 -0.41 4.41
N GLU A 2 -1.64 0.51 5.36
CA GLU A 2 -2.17 1.85 5.07
C GLU A 2 -0.99 2.81 4.90
N ALA A 3 -1.01 3.60 3.84
CA ALA A 3 0.01 4.59 3.54
C ALA A 3 -0.65 5.77 2.84
N ASP A 4 -0.13 6.97 3.07
CA ASP A 4 -0.59 8.17 2.40
C ASP A 4 -0.24 8.13 0.91
N ASP A 5 -1.17 8.58 0.07
CA ASP A 5 -1.03 8.53 -1.39
C ASP A 5 0.20 9.32 -1.87
N ASP A 6 0.50 10.48 -1.28
CA ASP A 6 1.63 11.30 -1.72
C ASP A 6 2.97 10.62 -1.38
N VAL A 7 3.05 9.93 -0.24
CA VAL A 7 4.22 9.10 0.10
C VAL A 7 4.36 7.92 -0.86
N LEU A 8 3.24 7.33 -1.30
CA LEU A 8 3.26 6.27 -2.30
C LEU A 8 3.67 6.78 -3.69
N VAL A 9 3.26 7.99 -4.08
CA VAL A 9 3.72 8.63 -5.33
C VAL A 9 5.24 8.74 -5.33
N GLU A 10 5.83 9.30 -4.27
CA GLU A 10 7.28 9.45 -4.16
C GLU A 10 8.00 8.10 -4.29
N ARG A 11 7.55 7.08 -3.53
CA ARG A 11 8.13 5.73 -3.57
C ARG A 11 8.05 5.08 -4.96
N LEU A 12 6.94 5.29 -5.66
CA LEU A 12 6.74 4.73 -7.00
C LEU A 12 7.60 5.46 -8.03
N LEU A 13 7.71 6.78 -7.97
CA LEU A 13 8.60 7.55 -8.84
C LEU A 13 10.07 7.12 -8.69
N GLU A 14 10.56 6.96 -7.45
CA GLU A 14 11.91 6.44 -7.21
C GLU A 14 12.08 5.03 -7.77
N ARG A 15 11.09 4.15 -7.57
CA ARG A 15 11.13 2.80 -8.19
C ARG A 15 11.15 2.86 -9.71
N GLY A 16 10.45 3.81 -10.34
CA GLY A 16 10.46 4.02 -11.78
C GLY A 16 11.85 4.40 -12.31
N LYS A 17 12.59 5.22 -11.56
CA LYS A 17 13.98 5.61 -11.88
C LYS A 17 14.94 4.43 -11.77
N GLU A 18 14.82 3.61 -10.73
CA GLU A 18 15.75 2.49 -10.46
C GLU A 18 15.48 1.26 -11.34
N SER A 19 14.20 0.92 -11.54
CA SER A 19 13.81 -0.34 -12.20
C SER A 19 13.48 -0.21 -13.68
N GLY A 20 13.26 1.02 -14.18
CA GLY A 20 12.77 1.25 -15.55
C GLY A 20 11.30 0.88 -15.77
N ARG A 21 10.54 0.61 -14.70
CA ARG A 21 9.12 0.25 -14.76
C ARG A 21 8.27 1.41 -15.31
N THR A 22 7.58 1.18 -16.42
CA THR A 22 6.96 2.25 -17.24
C THR A 22 5.69 2.88 -16.64
N ASP A 23 4.97 2.17 -15.77
CA ASP A 23 3.79 2.66 -15.04
C ASP A 23 4.13 3.34 -13.70
N ASP A 24 5.43 3.49 -13.41
CA ASP A 24 6.00 4.20 -12.26
C ASP A 24 6.76 5.48 -12.67
N GLN A 25 6.84 5.80 -13.96
CA GLN A 25 7.63 6.94 -14.50
C GLN A 25 6.84 8.24 -14.62
N ASP A 26 5.51 8.20 -14.44
CA ASP A 26 4.61 9.32 -14.63
C ASP A 26 3.60 9.36 -13.49
N GLU A 27 3.54 10.48 -12.78
CA GLU A 27 2.63 10.68 -11.65
C GLU A 27 1.15 10.50 -12.06
N ASN A 28 0.74 10.93 -13.26
CA ASN A 28 -0.63 10.73 -13.71
C ASN A 28 -0.96 9.25 -13.87
N LYS A 29 -0.02 8.43 -14.34
CA LYS A 29 -0.21 6.97 -14.41
C LYS A 29 -0.29 6.35 -13.01
N ILE A 30 0.52 6.83 -12.08
CA ILE A 30 0.49 6.39 -10.68
C ILE A 30 -0.87 6.73 -10.05
N ARG A 31 -1.35 7.97 -10.18
CA ARG A 31 -2.65 8.40 -9.64
C ARG A 31 -3.81 7.65 -10.28
N ASN A 32 -3.76 7.38 -11.59
CA ASN A 32 -4.73 6.51 -12.25
C ASN A 32 -4.74 5.08 -11.67
N ARG A 33 -3.59 4.54 -11.26
CA ARG A 33 -3.52 3.25 -10.57
C ARG A 33 -4.13 3.29 -9.17
N PHE A 34 -4.01 4.41 -8.46
CA PHE A 34 -4.69 4.58 -7.16
C PHE A 34 -6.20 4.68 -7.32
N GLU A 35 -6.69 5.38 -8.35
CA GLU A 35 -8.11 5.42 -8.66
C GLU A 35 -8.66 4.02 -8.95
N GLU A 36 -7.98 3.25 -9.81
CA GLU A 36 -8.34 1.86 -10.12
C GLU A 36 -8.34 0.98 -8.87
N TYR A 37 -7.33 1.11 -8.00
CA TYR A 37 -7.27 0.41 -6.71
C TYR A 37 -8.46 0.79 -5.82
N ASN A 38 -8.78 2.08 -5.71
CA ASN A 38 -9.88 2.57 -4.87
C ASN A 38 -11.24 2.10 -5.37
N GLN A 39 -11.44 2.02 -6.69
CA GLN A 39 -12.68 1.55 -7.28
C GLN A 39 -12.85 0.02 -7.18
N LYS A 40 -11.77 -0.75 -7.38
CA LYS A 40 -11.89 -2.21 -7.58
C LYS A 40 -11.34 -3.05 -6.43
N THR A 41 -10.33 -2.56 -5.72
CA THR A 41 -9.62 -3.32 -4.68
C THR A 41 -9.97 -2.86 -3.28
N ALA A 42 -10.06 -1.55 -3.01
CA ALA A 42 -10.38 -1.01 -1.70
C ALA A 42 -11.70 -1.54 -1.09
N PRO A 43 -12.79 -1.81 -1.85
CA PRO A 43 -14.02 -2.40 -1.32
C PRO A 43 -13.81 -3.79 -0.69
N LEU A 44 -12.78 -4.54 -1.10
CA LEU A 44 -12.46 -5.84 -0.52
C LEU A 44 -12.05 -5.75 0.95
N ARG A 45 -11.53 -4.59 1.40
CA ARG A 45 -11.22 -4.36 2.83
C ARG A 45 -12.47 -4.53 3.69
N ALA A 46 -13.58 -3.92 3.30
CA ALA A 46 -14.85 -4.06 4.00
C ALA A 46 -15.36 -5.51 3.94
N PHE A 47 -15.26 -6.16 2.77
CA PHE A 47 -15.68 -7.55 2.58
C PHE A 47 -14.94 -8.55 3.49
N TYR A 48 -13.63 -8.38 3.70
CA TYR A 48 -12.86 -9.25 4.59
C TYR A 48 -12.93 -8.82 6.06
N ALA A 49 -13.20 -7.54 6.35
CA ALA A 49 -13.44 -7.07 7.71
C ALA A 49 -14.68 -7.71 8.32
N THR A 50 -15.78 -7.86 7.57
CA THR A 50 -16.99 -8.55 8.06
C THR A 50 -16.77 -10.03 8.37
N GLN A 51 -15.71 -10.64 7.82
CA GLN A 51 -15.32 -12.02 8.10
C GLN A 51 -14.31 -12.15 9.24
N GLY A 52 -13.87 -11.04 9.84
CA GLY A 52 -12.79 -11.03 10.82
C GLY A 52 -11.43 -11.41 10.25
N LYS A 53 -11.24 -11.28 8.93
CA LYS A 53 -10.00 -11.69 8.22
C LYS A 53 -9.11 -10.51 7.79
N PHE A 54 -9.53 -9.29 8.08
CA PHE A 54 -8.79 -8.09 7.71
C PHE A 54 -8.13 -7.46 8.93
N HIS A 55 -6.82 -7.27 8.85
CA HIS A 55 -6.03 -6.57 9.86
C HIS A 55 -5.25 -5.43 9.21
N SER A 56 -5.52 -4.20 9.64
CA SER A 56 -4.83 -3.02 9.14
C SER A 56 -3.51 -2.79 9.88
N VAL A 57 -2.49 -2.38 9.14
CA VAL A 57 -1.16 -2.05 9.67
C VAL A 57 -0.67 -0.79 8.94
N ASN A 58 -0.22 0.21 9.69
CA ASN A 58 0.38 1.42 9.14
C ASN A 58 1.71 1.07 8.43
N GLY A 59 1.87 1.48 7.17
CA GLY A 59 3.02 1.24 6.29
C GLY A 59 3.95 2.46 6.09
N ILE A 60 3.81 3.48 6.94
CA ILE A 60 4.70 4.64 7.01
C ILE A 60 5.68 4.47 8.17
N GLY A 61 6.95 4.81 7.94
CA GLY A 61 8.07 4.65 8.88
C GLY A 61 9.18 3.77 8.32
N ASP A 62 10.15 3.43 9.18
CA ASP A 62 11.28 2.57 8.81
C ASP A 62 10.84 1.13 8.56
N ILE A 63 11.57 0.43 7.69
CA ILE A 63 11.29 -0.97 7.32
C ILE A 63 11.27 -1.86 8.56
N ASP A 64 12.21 -1.69 9.49
CA ASP A 64 12.27 -2.48 10.72
C ASP A 64 11.07 -2.23 11.64
N GLU A 65 10.56 -1.00 11.69
CA GLU A 65 9.37 -0.66 12.48
C GLU A 65 8.08 -1.19 11.86
N ILE A 66 7.96 -1.11 10.52
CA ILE A 66 6.83 -1.70 9.77
C ILE A 66 6.85 -3.22 9.97
N THR A 67 8.02 -3.85 9.84
CA THR A 67 8.20 -5.30 10.05
C THR A 67 7.75 -5.72 11.44
N LYS A 68 8.20 -5.01 12.49
CA LYS A 68 7.78 -5.29 13.87
C LYS A 68 6.26 -5.17 14.06
N ARG A 69 5.62 -4.15 13.46
CA ARG A 69 4.16 -4.00 13.50
C ARG A 69 3.44 -5.15 12.81
N MET A 70 3.94 -5.61 11.67
CA MET A 70 3.38 -6.76 10.96
C MET A 70 3.53 -8.04 11.78
N SER A 71 4.72 -8.32 12.31
CA SER A 71 4.97 -9.49 13.16
C SER A 71 4.02 -9.52 14.35
N LYS A 72 3.85 -8.38 15.05
CA LYS A 72 2.92 -8.29 16.19
C LYS A 72 1.48 -8.64 15.83
N VAL A 73 1.01 -8.25 14.64
CA VAL A 73 -0.34 -8.62 14.19
C VAL A 73 -0.41 -10.12 13.93
N ILE A 74 0.56 -10.68 13.20
CA ILE A 74 0.60 -12.11 12.86
C ILE A 74 0.67 -12.98 14.12
N ASP A 75 1.50 -12.62 15.10
CA ASP A 75 1.66 -13.35 16.36
C ASP A 75 0.39 -13.34 17.23
N SER A 76 -0.57 -12.47 16.91
CA SER A 76 -1.84 -12.34 17.64
C SER A 76 -3.03 -13.07 17.00
N LEU A 77 -2.81 -13.73 15.84
CA LEU A 77 -3.81 -14.52 15.11
C LEU A 77 -3.79 -15.99 15.56
#